data_AF-A0A7Y5RRI6-F1
#
_entry.id   AF-A0A7Y5RRI6-F1
#
_cell.length_a   1.000
_cell.length_b   1.000
_cell.length_c   1.000
_cell.angle_alpha   90.00
_cell.angle_beta   90.00
_cell.angle_gamma   90.00
#
_symmetry.space_group_name_H-M   'P 1'
#
loop_
_entity.id
_entity.type
_entity.pdbx_description
1 polymer ?
#
loop_
_entity_poly.entity_id
_entity_poly.type
_entity_poly.pdbx_seq_one_letter_code
_entity_poly.pdbx_strand_id
1 'polypeptide(L)'
;MKLFEPITLNATRLSNRIVLPAMVTRLSGEDGHINKDITDRYLRYAKGEVGLIVVEAMAVHTAKSGPLLRLGSDDYLAEHRELAAKIHATSPSKVMPQIIHFLKISRNGWRQTVDMLSLEEIDAIVEAYGAAAARARAAGYDGVELHMAHAYTLSSFLSRRNPRKDDYGQTLENRLRLPLRVIEAVRKNVGKDFCVGLRFDGEECVKGGYTANEARVMALAFARAGIDYISVSAGGKFEDAVPKEGQPLYPYTGYSGDRCMPSAHYPDGFNRPISAEIKRYLVANSVTTPVLSAGKINTPELAEHILQTGEADLIGMARPLLADPDWPKKVKNGEWDKVIRCCYANVCKSLDENFRKVRCFLWPKGALQAPESSDREPPAWPKDGAALNADWKQGKIRLNWQSASDNEQVYGYDVYRREGYGGNFVRLTAVPGGLSTFFDEQAVSGCRYEYYVRAYDIAGNRSESSNVVAVSP
;
A
#
# COMPACT_ATOMS: atom_id res chain seq x y z
N MET A 1 10.34 16.87 12.52
CA MET A 1 9.19 16.00 12.19
C MET A 1 9.49 14.62 12.74
N LYS A 2 8.61 14.09 13.59
CA LYS A 2 8.69 12.74 14.15
C LYS A 2 8.76 11.68 13.04
N LEU A 3 8.18 11.97 11.88
CA LEU A 3 8.26 11.14 10.67
C LEU A 3 9.70 10.72 10.28
N PHE A 4 10.69 11.59 10.50
CA PHE A 4 12.11 11.32 10.18
C PHE A 4 12.97 10.98 11.39
N GLU A 5 12.36 10.81 12.56
CA GLU A 5 13.07 10.25 13.71
C GLU A 5 13.27 8.74 13.49
N PRO A 6 14.44 8.20 13.84
CA PRO A 6 14.69 6.77 13.76
C PRO A 6 13.81 6.01 14.75
N ILE A 7 13.48 4.77 14.40
CA ILE A 7 12.79 3.80 15.27
C ILE A 7 13.44 2.43 15.09
N THR A 8 13.53 1.68 16.18
CA THR A 8 14.11 0.33 16.18
C THR A 8 12.99 -0.71 16.30
N LEU A 9 12.94 -1.63 15.34
CA LEU A 9 12.07 -2.81 15.34
C LEU A 9 12.95 -4.01 15.66
N ASN A 10 12.96 -4.45 16.92
CA ASN A 10 13.88 -5.47 17.42
C ASN A 10 15.36 -5.07 17.21
N ALA A 11 16.13 -5.76 16.36
CA ALA A 11 17.51 -5.38 16.03
C ALA A 11 17.58 -4.41 14.81
N THR A 12 16.46 -4.18 14.13
CA THR A 12 16.41 -3.45 12.86
C THR A 12 16.09 -1.99 13.09
N ARG A 13 17.11 -1.14 13.02
CA ARG A 13 16.97 0.32 13.14
C ARG A 13 16.58 0.96 11.80
N LEU A 14 15.38 1.51 11.72
CA LEU A 14 14.90 2.30 10.59
C LEU A 14 15.42 3.73 10.69
N SER A 15 15.79 4.31 9.55
CA SER A 15 16.26 5.70 9.46
C SER A 15 15.12 6.73 9.60
N ASN A 16 13.89 6.31 9.30
CA ASN A 16 12.66 7.10 9.42
C ASN A 16 11.45 6.16 9.57
N ARG A 17 10.26 6.73 9.83
CA ARG A 17 9.02 6.00 10.13
C ARG A 17 8.16 5.72 8.91
N ILE A 18 8.69 5.92 7.70
CA ILE A 18 7.97 5.72 6.44
C ILE A 18 8.22 4.28 5.98
N VAL A 19 7.13 3.56 5.76
CA VAL A 19 7.17 2.16 5.32
C VAL A 19 6.47 2.07 3.97
N LEU A 20 7.08 1.39 3.01
CA LEU A 20 6.44 0.89 1.80
C LEU A 20 5.82 -0.47 2.13
N PRO A 21 4.48 -0.57 2.28
CA PRO A 21 3.84 -1.86 2.44
C PRO A 21 3.88 -2.63 1.12
N ALA A 22 3.89 -3.96 1.19
CA ALA A 22 3.88 -4.83 0.02
C ALA A 22 2.75 -4.48 -0.96
N MET A 23 3.08 -4.45 -2.26
CA MET A 23 2.17 -4.21 -3.38
C MET A 23 2.52 -5.13 -4.55
N VAL A 24 1.68 -6.11 -4.86
CA VAL A 24 1.89 -6.97 -6.05
C VAL A 24 1.97 -6.11 -7.31
N THR A 25 3.08 -6.23 -8.03
CA THR A 25 3.40 -5.43 -9.21
C THR A 25 3.12 -6.17 -10.51
N ARG A 26 3.03 -7.50 -10.46
CA ARG A 26 2.97 -8.40 -11.62
C ARG A 26 4.13 -8.22 -12.60
N LEU A 27 5.27 -7.72 -12.11
CA LEU A 27 6.50 -7.60 -12.89
C LEU A 27 7.28 -8.91 -12.95
N SER A 28 7.10 -9.81 -11.97
CA SER A 28 7.70 -11.14 -12.01
C SER A 28 7.10 -12.00 -13.13
N GLY A 29 7.84 -13.02 -13.55
CA GLY A 29 7.29 -14.11 -14.36
C GLY A 29 6.41 -15.06 -13.52
N GLU A 30 5.81 -16.05 -14.17
CA GLU A 30 5.10 -17.15 -13.48
C GLU A 30 6.06 -18.14 -12.78
N ASP A 31 7.34 -18.08 -13.14
CA ASP A 31 8.46 -18.84 -12.55
C ASP A 31 8.81 -18.39 -11.13
N GLY A 32 8.33 -17.22 -10.72
CA GLY A 32 8.42 -16.69 -9.36
C GLY A 32 9.80 -16.17 -8.98
N HIS A 33 10.70 -16.03 -9.96
CA HIS A 33 12.03 -15.51 -9.76
C HIS A 33 12.04 -13.97 -9.73
N ILE A 34 13.01 -13.41 -9.00
CA ILE A 34 13.32 -11.97 -9.11
C ILE A 34 13.97 -11.71 -10.46
N ASN A 35 13.41 -10.76 -11.21
CA ASN A 35 13.96 -10.30 -12.48
C ASN A 35 14.41 -8.83 -12.39
N LYS A 36 14.88 -8.29 -13.52
CA LYS A 36 15.35 -6.90 -13.61
C LYS A 36 14.23 -5.89 -13.29
N ASP A 37 13.01 -6.10 -13.79
CA ASP A 37 11.89 -5.18 -13.56
C ASP A 37 11.55 -5.05 -12.06
N ILE A 38 11.59 -6.19 -11.33
CA ILE A 38 11.42 -6.21 -9.86
C ILE A 38 12.58 -5.46 -9.20
N THR A 39 13.82 -5.78 -9.58
CA THR A 39 15.02 -5.14 -9.00
C THR A 39 14.97 -3.63 -9.17
N ASP A 40 14.72 -3.14 -10.39
CA ASP A 40 14.64 -1.72 -10.69
C ASP A 40 13.55 -1.02 -9.87
N ARG A 41 12.39 -1.68 -9.67
CA ARG A 41 11.27 -1.14 -8.87
C ARG A 41 11.67 -0.88 -7.42
N TYR A 42 12.33 -1.85 -6.79
CA TYR A 42 12.70 -1.71 -5.38
C TYR A 42 13.92 -0.83 -5.16
N LEU A 43 14.87 -0.80 -6.11
CA LEU A 43 15.95 0.19 -6.08
C LEU A 43 15.42 1.61 -6.24
N ARG A 44 14.35 1.82 -7.00
CA ARG A 44 13.71 3.14 -7.11
C ARG A 44 13.14 3.64 -5.77
N TYR A 45 12.55 2.76 -4.95
CA TYR A 45 12.11 3.10 -3.59
C TYR A 45 13.28 3.32 -2.63
N ALA A 46 14.34 2.51 -2.74
CA ALA A 46 15.56 2.66 -1.93
C ALA A 46 16.26 4.00 -2.21
N LYS A 47 16.37 4.40 -3.49
CA LYS A 47 16.86 5.74 -3.88
C LYS A 47 16.04 6.86 -3.24
N GLY A 48 14.76 6.63 -2.96
CA GLY A 48 13.87 7.56 -2.26
C GLY A 48 14.08 7.64 -0.75
N GLU A 49 14.97 6.83 -0.17
CA GLU A 49 15.28 6.75 1.28
C GLU A 49 14.07 6.39 2.17
N VAL A 50 13.21 5.48 1.69
CA VAL A 50 12.14 4.90 2.50
C VAL A 50 12.73 4.17 3.72
N GLY A 51 12.17 4.36 4.92
CA GLY A 51 12.71 3.73 6.14
C GLY A 51 12.69 2.20 6.09
N LEU A 52 11.55 1.62 5.71
CA LEU A 52 11.38 0.17 5.51
C LEU A 52 10.67 -0.14 4.20
N ILE A 53 11.27 -1.03 3.41
CA ILE A 53 10.73 -1.56 2.15
C ILE A 53 10.25 -2.98 2.41
N VAL A 54 8.93 -3.18 2.40
CA VAL A 54 8.35 -4.53 2.39
C VAL A 54 8.16 -4.94 0.94
N VAL A 55 9.01 -5.83 0.46
CA VAL A 55 8.93 -6.40 -0.88
C VAL A 55 7.66 -7.25 -0.95
N GLU A 56 6.97 -7.14 -2.07
CA GLU A 56 5.82 -7.93 -2.53
C GLU A 56 5.58 -9.29 -1.87
N ALA A 57 4.33 -9.73 -1.91
CA ALA A 57 3.94 -11.06 -1.48
C ALA A 57 4.81 -12.15 -2.13
N MET A 58 5.40 -13.01 -1.29
CA MET A 58 6.26 -14.12 -1.69
C MET A 58 5.72 -15.43 -1.17
N ALA A 59 5.48 -16.39 -2.04
CA ALA A 59 4.98 -17.69 -1.63
C ALA A 59 6.01 -18.43 -0.76
N VAL A 60 5.56 -18.98 0.37
CA VAL A 60 6.38 -19.89 1.21
C VAL A 60 6.50 -21.30 0.62
N HIS A 61 5.80 -21.57 -0.48
CA HIS A 61 5.81 -22.85 -1.19
C HIS A 61 6.02 -22.65 -2.70
N THR A 62 6.29 -23.73 -3.41
CA THR A 62 6.66 -23.72 -4.84
C THR A 62 5.46 -23.79 -5.79
N ALA A 63 4.23 -23.91 -5.28
CA ALA A 63 3.03 -23.95 -6.13
C ALA A 63 2.95 -22.70 -7.03
N LYS A 64 2.67 -22.94 -8.32
CA LYS A 64 2.50 -21.87 -9.31
C LYS A 64 1.20 -21.12 -9.07
N SER A 65 1.26 -19.79 -9.01
CA SER A 65 0.08 -18.92 -8.88
C SER A 65 0.35 -17.55 -9.47
N GLY A 66 0.21 -17.47 -10.79
CA GLY A 66 0.44 -16.24 -11.55
C GLY A 66 1.83 -15.63 -11.30
N PRO A 67 2.00 -14.34 -11.65
CA PRO A 67 3.24 -13.60 -11.41
C PRO A 67 3.33 -13.19 -9.93
N LEU A 68 3.84 -14.12 -9.12
CA LEU A 68 4.08 -13.97 -7.69
C LEU A 68 5.49 -14.49 -7.37
N LEU A 69 6.27 -13.70 -6.62
CA LEU A 69 7.60 -14.08 -6.16
C LEU A 69 7.54 -15.28 -5.20
N ARG A 70 8.66 -15.99 -5.02
CA ARG A 70 8.72 -17.19 -4.18
C ARG A 70 9.96 -17.22 -3.31
N LEU A 71 9.78 -17.73 -2.11
CA LEU A 71 10.86 -18.00 -1.15
C LEU A 71 10.69 -19.40 -0.50
N GLY A 72 10.01 -20.29 -1.22
CA GLY A 72 9.71 -21.65 -0.75
C GLY A 72 10.78 -22.70 -1.04
N SER A 73 11.81 -22.36 -1.82
CA SER A 73 12.94 -23.25 -2.19
C SER A 73 14.25 -22.46 -2.16
N ASP A 74 15.36 -23.18 -2.02
CA ASP A 74 16.71 -22.61 -2.06
C ASP A 74 17.08 -22.11 -3.48
N ASP A 75 16.35 -22.57 -4.50
CA ASP A 75 16.50 -22.13 -5.90
C ASP A 75 16.31 -20.62 -6.08
N TYR A 76 15.54 -19.98 -5.20
CA TYR A 76 15.31 -18.54 -5.21
C TYR A 76 16.36 -17.77 -4.39
N LEU A 77 17.21 -18.42 -3.61
CA LEU A 77 18.01 -17.74 -2.58
C LEU A 77 19.02 -16.75 -3.17
N ALA A 78 19.63 -17.07 -4.32
CA ALA A 78 20.70 -16.27 -4.92
C ALA A 78 20.23 -14.88 -5.34
N GLU A 79 19.12 -14.80 -6.07
CA GLU A 79 18.54 -13.52 -6.53
C GLU A 79 17.93 -12.69 -5.39
N HIS A 80 17.43 -13.34 -4.33
CA HIS A 80 16.99 -12.65 -3.11
C HIS A 80 18.17 -12.00 -2.38
N ARG A 81 19.31 -12.70 -2.30
CA ARG A 81 20.56 -12.14 -1.75
C ARG A 81 21.04 -10.95 -2.56
N GLU A 82 20.98 -11.04 -3.88
CA GLU A 82 21.36 -9.96 -4.77
C GLU A 82 20.46 -8.72 -4.58
N LEU A 83 19.13 -8.91 -4.51
CA LEU A 83 18.18 -7.81 -4.30
C LEU A 83 18.42 -7.10 -2.96
N ALA A 84 18.55 -7.86 -1.87
CA ALA A 84 18.80 -7.29 -0.54
C ALA A 84 20.10 -6.47 -0.52
N ALA A 85 21.20 -7.05 -1.03
CA ALA A 85 22.50 -6.39 -1.10
C ALA A 85 22.46 -5.10 -1.93
N LYS A 86 21.78 -5.11 -3.08
CA LYS A 86 21.65 -3.91 -3.93
C LYS A 86 20.85 -2.80 -3.24
N ILE A 87 19.80 -3.13 -2.49
CA ILE A 87 19.01 -2.14 -1.74
C ILE A 87 19.86 -1.52 -0.62
N HIS A 88 20.60 -2.34 0.14
CA HIS A 88 21.50 -1.85 1.20
C HIS A 88 22.64 -0.99 0.65
N ALA A 89 23.17 -1.32 -0.52
CA ALA A 89 24.17 -0.50 -1.19
C ALA A 89 23.61 0.84 -1.71
N THR A 90 22.31 0.92 -1.96
CA THR A 90 21.66 2.13 -2.52
C THR A 90 21.36 3.18 -1.46
N SER A 91 20.96 2.76 -0.26
CA SER A 91 20.50 3.69 0.78
C SER A 91 20.46 3.02 2.17
N PRO A 92 20.26 3.80 3.26
CA PRO A 92 20.00 3.25 4.58
C PRO A 92 18.67 2.50 4.74
N SER A 93 17.86 2.38 3.67
CA SER A 93 16.59 1.66 3.70
C SER A 93 16.76 0.23 4.19
N LYS A 94 15.86 -0.18 5.06
CA LYS A 94 15.72 -1.58 5.48
C LYS A 94 14.81 -2.31 4.51
N VAL A 95 15.03 -3.60 4.31
CA VAL A 95 14.23 -4.41 3.40
C VAL A 95 13.85 -5.74 4.01
N MET A 96 12.60 -6.14 3.80
CA MET A 96 12.12 -7.47 4.15
C MET A 96 11.10 -7.99 3.14
N PRO A 97 10.99 -9.32 2.94
CA PRO A 97 9.93 -9.91 2.15
C PRO A 97 8.64 -10.00 2.97
N GLN A 98 7.49 -9.85 2.32
CA GLN A 98 6.22 -10.29 2.88
C GLN A 98 5.95 -11.73 2.47
N ILE A 99 6.10 -12.68 3.40
CA ILE A 99 5.90 -14.11 3.09
C ILE A 99 4.46 -14.54 3.30
N ILE A 100 3.93 -15.31 2.35
CA ILE A 100 2.52 -15.65 2.24
C ILE A 100 2.31 -17.14 1.92
N HIS A 101 1.17 -17.66 2.37
CA HIS A 101 0.59 -18.91 1.92
C HIS A 101 -0.80 -18.64 1.34
N PHE A 102 -1.13 -19.27 0.21
CA PHE A 102 -2.43 -19.14 -0.43
C PHE A 102 -3.05 -20.52 -0.72
N LEU A 103 -4.38 -20.55 -0.76
CA LEU A 103 -5.13 -21.75 -1.11
C LEU A 103 -5.37 -21.80 -2.62
N LYS A 104 -5.65 -23.01 -3.13
CA LYS A 104 -5.89 -23.22 -4.56
C LYS A 104 -7.15 -22.46 -5.02
N ILE A 105 -7.04 -21.82 -6.18
CA ILE A 105 -8.15 -21.18 -6.88
C ILE A 105 -8.13 -21.58 -8.35
N SER A 106 -9.29 -21.92 -8.90
CA SER A 106 -9.45 -22.27 -10.31
C SER A 106 -10.19 -21.19 -11.09
N ARG A 107 -10.03 -21.22 -12.41
CA ARG A 107 -10.65 -20.25 -13.33
C ARG A 107 -12.18 -20.33 -13.39
N ASN A 108 -12.77 -21.44 -12.96
CA ASN A 108 -14.23 -21.61 -12.87
C ASN A 108 -14.81 -21.07 -11.54
N GLY A 109 -14.01 -20.39 -10.72
CA GLY A 109 -14.45 -19.81 -9.45
C GLY A 109 -14.43 -20.76 -8.26
N TRP A 110 -14.14 -22.05 -8.45
CA TRP A 110 -13.89 -22.94 -7.31
C TRP A 110 -12.63 -22.52 -6.57
N ARG A 111 -12.69 -22.61 -5.24
CA ARG A 111 -11.56 -22.32 -4.35
C ARG A 111 -11.50 -23.36 -3.24
N GLN A 112 -10.28 -23.69 -2.85
CA GLN A 112 -10.02 -24.43 -1.63
C GLN A 112 -10.29 -23.51 -0.44
N THR A 113 -10.99 -24.02 0.57
CA THR A 113 -11.28 -23.33 1.83
C THR A 113 -10.52 -23.99 2.98
N VAL A 114 -10.39 -23.28 4.10
CA VAL A 114 -9.55 -23.73 5.23
C VAL A 114 -10.03 -25.02 5.88
N ASP A 115 -11.31 -25.38 5.77
CA ASP A 115 -11.88 -26.66 6.23
C ASP A 115 -11.53 -27.85 5.34
N MET A 116 -11.00 -27.61 4.14
CA MET A 116 -10.49 -28.67 3.27
C MET A 116 -9.05 -29.08 3.61
N LEU A 117 -8.37 -28.36 4.49
CA LEU A 117 -7.01 -28.69 4.91
C LEU A 117 -7.00 -29.79 5.98
N SER A 118 -6.21 -30.83 5.78
CA SER A 118 -5.92 -31.82 6.82
C SER A 118 -5.02 -31.22 7.91
N LEU A 119 -4.89 -31.91 9.05
CA LEU A 119 -3.97 -31.48 10.11
C LEU A 119 -2.51 -31.54 9.66
N GLU A 120 -2.15 -32.53 8.84
CA GLU A 120 -0.82 -32.68 8.25
C GLU A 120 -0.51 -31.56 7.26
N GLU A 121 -1.49 -31.13 6.46
CA GLU A 121 -1.33 -29.96 5.59
C GLU A 121 -1.15 -28.67 6.41
N ILE A 122 -1.86 -28.52 7.53
CA ILE A 122 -1.67 -27.41 8.47
C ILE A 122 -0.25 -27.42 9.05
N ASP A 123 0.27 -28.59 9.42
CA ASP A 123 1.64 -28.73 9.92
C ASP A 123 2.67 -28.37 8.84
N ALA A 124 2.47 -28.81 7.60
CA ALA A 124 3.32 -28.46 6.47
C ALA A 124 3.33 -26.94 6.19
N ILE A 125 2.20 -26.26 6.39
CA ILE A 125 2.13 -24.79 6.28
C ILE A 125 3.03 -24.13 7.32
N VAL A 126 2.97 -24.59 8.58
CA VAL A 126 3.81 -24.06 9.68
C VAL A 126 5.30 -24.18 9.34
N GLU A 127 5.73 -25.36 8.89
CA GLU A 127 7.12 -25.61 8.50
C GLU A 127 7.55 -24.76 7.29
N ALA A 128 6.67 -24.59 6.29
CA ALA A 128 6.95 -23.77 5.13
C ALA A 128 7.23 -22.30 5.49
N TYR A 129 6.46 -21.72 6.41
CA TYR A 129 6.73 -20.37 6.92
C TYR A 129 8.09 -20.29 7.65
N GLY A 130 8.40 -21.26 8.50
CA GLY A 130 9.68 -21.34 9.20
C GLY A 130 10.88 -21.38 8.24
N ALA A 131 10.81 -22.27 7.25
CA ALA A 131 11.86 -22.42 6.24
C ALA A 131 12.00 -21.18 5.34
N ALA A 132 10.89 -20.56 4.91
CA ALA A 132 10.93 -19.33 4.12
C ALA A 132 11.54 -18.16 4.92
N ALA A 133 11.24 -18.05 6.22
CA ALA A 133 11.88 -17.05 7.08
C ALA A 133 13.39 -17.30 7.24
N ALA A 134 13.82 -18.56 7.39
CA ALA A 134 15.23 -18.92 7.41
C ALA A 134 15.95 -18.50 6.12
N ARG A 135 15.33 -18.72 4.96
CA ARG A 135 15.85 -18.25 3.67
C ARG A 135 15.90 -16.72 3.59
N ALA A 136 14.88 -16.01 4.10
CA ALA A 136 14.90 -14.56 4.16
C ALA A 136 16.12 -14.05 4.95
N ARG A 137 16.39 -14.65 6.11
CA ARG A 137 17.59 -14.35 6.90
C ARG A 137 18.88 -14.68 6.14
N ALA A 138 18.96 -15.86 5.51
CA ALA A 138 20.14 -16.29 4.75
C ALA A 138 20.41 -15.46 3.47
N ALA A 139 19.37 -14.82 2.93
CA ALA A 139 19.47 -13.85 1.85
C ALA A 139 20.02 -12.49 2.33
N GLY A 140 20.06 -12.24 3.63
CA GLY A 140 20.51 -10.97 4.19
C GLY A 140 19.43 -9.89 4.24
N TYR A 141 18.14 -10.25 4.20
CA TYR A 141 17.08 -9.30 4.53
C TYR A 141 17.19 -8.84 5.99
N ASP A 142 16.64 -7.67 6.34
CA ASP A 142 16.66 -7.14 7.71
C ASP A 142 15.54 -7.70 8.60
N GLY A 143 14.66 -8.53 8.03
CA GLY A 143 13.51 -9.10 8.71
C GLY A 143 12.62 -9.90 7.78
N VAL A 144 11.44 -10.28 8.25
CA VAL A 144 10.33 -10.80 7.43
C VAL A 144 8.99 -10.27 7.93
N GLU A 145 8.04 -10.00 7.03
CA GLU A 145 6.66 -9.68 7.37
C GLU A 145 5.75 -10.89 7.09
N LEU A 146 5.07 -11.38 8.12
CA LEU A 146 4.09 -12.47 7.99
C LEU A 146 2.76 -11.94 7.49
N HIS A 147 2.29 -12.45 6.35
CA HIS A 147 1.02 -12.01 5.81
C HIS A 147 -0.17 -12.79 6.36
N MET A 148 -0.95 -12.11 7.20
CA MET A 148 -2.16 -12.58 7.86
C MET A 148 -3.38 -11.71 7.51
N ALA A 149 -3.34 -11.02 6.36
CA ALA A 149 -4.39 -10.11 5.89
C ALA A 149 -5.10 -10.66 4.64
N HIS A 150 -6.17 -9.98 4.25
CA HIS A 150 -6.89 -10.16 2.99
C HIS A 150 -7.49 -11.57 2.84
N ALA A 151 -7.28 -12.22 1.70
CA ALA A 151 -7.91 -13.49 1.33
C ALA A 151 -6.98 -14.70 1.43
N TYR A 152 -5.85 -14.55 2.11
CA TYR A 152 -4.81 -15.57 2.20
C TYR A 152 -5.07 -16.54 3.37
N THR A 153 -4.28 -17.62 3.44
CA THR A 153 -4.57 -18.75 4.33
C THR A 153 -4.65 -18.32 5.79
N LEU A 154 -3.68 -17.58 6.31
CA LEU A 154 -3.69 -17.16 7.72
C LEU A 154 -4.85 -16.21 8.04
N SER A 155 -5.20 -15.28 7.14
CA SER A 155 -6.41 -14.45 7.32
C SER A 155 -7.70 -15.28 7.30
N SER A 156 -7.74 -16.33 6.47
CA SER A 156 -8.89 -17.22 6.39
C SER A 156 -9.08 -18.04 7.67
N PHE A 157 -8.00 -18.44 8.35
CA PHE A 157 -8.08 -19.05 9.68
C PHE A 157 -8.53 -18.04 10.75
N LEU A 158 -8.03 -16.81 10.68
CA LEU A 158 -8.43 -15.72 11.58
C LEU A 158 -9.87 -15.28 11.39
N SER A 159 -10.51 -15.55 10.24
CA SER A 159 -11.85 -15.07 9.95
C SER A 159 -12.91 -15.64 10.88
N ARG A 160 -13.90 -14.84 11.28
CA ARG A 160 -15.11 -15.37 11.96
C ARG A 160 -15.92 -16.29 11.05
N ARG A 161 -15.66 -16.26 9.75
CA ARG A 161 -16.28 -17.13 8.75
C ARG A 161 -15.51 -18.44 8.53
N ASN A 162 -14.43 -18.68 9.27
CA ASN A 162 -13.72 -19.96 9.26
C ASN A 162 -14.71 -21.09 9.64
N PRO A 163 -15.03 -22.01 8.71
CA PRO A 163 -16.08 -23.01 8.91
C PRO A 163 -15.61 -24.26 9.66
N ARG A 164 -14.33 -24.33 10.06
CA ARG A 164 -13.78 -25.46 10.79
C ARG A 164 -14.50 -25.68 12.11
N LYS A 165 -14.68 -26.95 12.48
CA LYS A 165 -15.34 -27.40 13.72
C LYS A 165 -14.38 -28.05 14.73
N ASP A 166 -13.10 -28.03 14.41
CA ASP A 166 -12.02 -28.55 15.25
C ASP A 166 -11.31 -27.39 15.98
N ASP A 167 -10.14 -27.71 16.53
CA ASP A 167 -9.25 -26.82 17.28
C ASP A 167 -8.70 -25.61 16.51
N TYR A 168 -9.11 -25.43 15.26
CA TYR A 168 -8.71 -24.31 14.41
C TYR A 168 -9.87 -23.39 13.99
N GLY A 169 -11.10 -23.61 14.49
CA GLY A 169 -12.28 -22.79 14.17
C GLY A 169 -13.18 -22.47 15.37
N GLN A 170 -14.32 -21.83 15.09
CA GLN A 170 -15.37 -21.44 16.05
C GLN A 170 -14.97 -20.34 17.06
N THR A 171 -14.02 -20.59 17.95
CA THR A 171 -13.60 -19.63 18.98
C THR A 171 -12.46 -18.74 18.48
N LEU A 172 -12.24 -17.59 19.12
CA LEU A 172 -11.08 -16.75 18.82
C LEU A 172 -9.76 -17.48 19.11
N GLU A 173 -9.69 -18.20 20.22
CA GLU A 173 -8.51 -18.98 20.62
C GLU A 173 -8.13 -20.03 19.56
N ASN A 174 -9.10 -20.79 19.08
CA ASN A 174 -8.87 -21.79 18.04
C ASN A 174 -8.47 -21.16 16.71
N ARG A 175 -9.13 -20.06 16.30
CA ARG A 175 -8.75 -19.31 15.09
C ARG A 175 -7.34 -18.72 15.14
N LEU A 176 -6.87 -18.35 16.34
CA LEU A 176 -5.50 -17.88 16.56
C LEU A 176 -4.45 -19.00 16.52
N ARG A 177 -4.85 -20.27 16.67
CA ARG A 177 -3.93 -21.40 16.85
C ARG A 177 -2.91 -21.51 15.72
N LEU A 178 -3.35 -21.55 14.45
CA LEU A 178 -2.42 -21.63 13.32
C LEU A 178 -1.50 -20.39 13.22
N PRO A 179 -2.01 -19.14 13.21
CA PRO A 179 -1.16 -17.95 13.24
C PRO A 179 -0.10 -17.95 14.34
N LEU A 180 -0.46 -18.35 15.57
CA LEU A 180 0.49 -18.41 16.69
C LEU A 180 1.55 -19.51 16.50
N ARG A 181 1.17 -20.69 16.00
CA ARG A 181 2.12 -21.75 15.62
C ARG A 181 3.10 -21.29 14.54
N VAL A 182 2.63 -20.52 13.56
CA VAL A 182 3.49 -19.93 12.52
C VAL A 182 4.48 -18.94 13.13
N ILE A 183 4.03 -18.04 14.03
CA ILE A 183 4.92 -17.09 14.70
C ILE A 183 6.01 -17.84 15.47
N GLU A 184 5.65 -18.87 16.24
CA GLU A 184 6.57 -19.71 16.99
C GLU A 184 7.60 -20.41 16.08
N ALA A 185 7.14 -21.08 15.02
CA ALA A 185 8.01 -21.77 14.08
C ALA A 185 8.98 -20.80 13.37
N VAL A 186 8.49 -19.62 12.99
CA VAL A 186 9.32 -18.57 12.41
C VAL A 186 10.35 -18.08 13.42
N ARG A 187 9.96 -17.77 14.68
CA ARG A 187 10.93 -17.40 15.74
C ARG A 187 11.99 -18.48 15.96
N LYS A 188 11.60 -19.76 15.99
CA LYS A 188 12.53 -20.90 16.14
C LYS A 188 13.58 -20.92 15.02
N ASN A 189 13.19 -20.62 13.79
CA ASN A 189 14.05 -20.71 12.61
C ASN A 189 14.99 -19.50 12.41
N VAL A 190 14.63 -18.31 12.88
CA VAL A 190 15.47 -17.10 12.69
C VAL A 190 15.93 -16.44 13.97
N GLY A 191 15.69 -17.03 15.13
CA GLY A 191 16.17 -16.51 16.41
C GLY A 191 15.48 -15.21 16.85
N LYS A 192 16.00 -14.65 17.95
CA LYS A 192 15.43 -13.45 18.61
C LYS A 192 15.94 -12.13 18.05
N ASP A 193 17.06 -12.14 17.31
CA ASP A 193 17.75 -10.97 16.78
C ASP A 193 17.32 -10.59 15.36
N PHE A 194 16.42 -11.36 14.75
CA PHE A 194 15.88 -11.09 13.42
C PHE A 194 14.47 -10.52 13.50
N CYS A 195 14.25 -9.32 12.94
CA CYS A 195 12.96 -8.64 13.00
C CYS A 195 11.85 -9.45 12.32
N VAL A 196 10.74 -9.71 13.04
CA VAL A 196 9.53 -10.27 12.46
C VAL A 196 8.30 -9.44 12.74
N GLY A 197 7.81 -8.86 11.66
CA GLY A 197 6.52 -8.18 11.62
C GLY A 197 5.41 -9.10 11.19
N LEU A 198 4.19 -8.60 11.32
CA LEU A 198 3.04 -9.15 10.61
C LEU A 198 2.24 -8.05 9.95
N ARG A 199 1.47 -8.44 8.95
CA ARG A 199 0.37 -7.64 8.42
C ARG A 199 -0.93 -8.41 8.53
N PHE A 200 -1.94 -7.86 9.21
CA PHE A 200 -3.26 -8.47 9.33
C PHE A 200 -4.37 -7.43 9.08
N ASP A 201 -5.59 -7.90 8.83
CA ASP A 201 -6.73 -6.98 8.73
C ASP A 201 -7.14 -6.54 10.13
N GLY A 202 -7.28 -5.24 10.36
CA GLY A 202 -7.94 -4.76 11.57
C GLY A 202 -9.46 -4.84 11.48
N GLU A 203 -10.00 -5.03 10.27
CA GLU A 203 -11.40 -5.32 10.00
C GLU A 203 -11.51 -6.06 8.65
N GLU A 204 -12.30 -7.14 8.60
CA GLU A 204 -12.45 -7.94 7.38
C GLU A 204 -13.36 -7.27 6.34
N CYS A 205 -14.17 -6.29 6.76
CA CYS A 205 -15.09 -5.55 5.90
C CYS A 205 -16.07 -6.43 5.11
N VAL A 206 -16.48 -7.56 5.68
CA VAL A 206 -17.50 -8.46 5.12
C VAL A 206 -18.55 -8.80 6.17
N LYS A 207 -19.76 -9.15 5.73
CA LYS A 207 -20.84 -9.55 6.63
C LYS A 207 -20.44 -10.81 7.41
N GLY A 208 -20.50 -10.69 8.74
CA GLY A 208 -20.14 -11.77 9.67
C GLY A 208 -18.64 -11.89 9.93
N GLY A 209 -17.80 -11.02 9.35
CA GLY A 209 -16.38 -10.94 9.68
C GLY A 209 -16.12 -10.28 11.03
N TYR A 210 -14.85 -10.25 11.45
CA TYR A 210 -14.42 -9.50 12.64
C TYR A 210 -14.13 -8.03 12.33
N THR A 211 -14.12 -7.22 13.39
CA THR A 211 -13.82 -5.78 13.38
C THR A 211 -12.68 -5.44 14.33
N ALA A 212 -12.35 -4.14 14.43
CA ALA A 212 -11.31 -3.63 15.32
C ALA A 212 -11.44 -4.12 16.78
N ASN A 213 -12.68 -4.40 17.24
CA ASN A 213 -12.95 -4.89 18.60
C ASN A 213 -12.31 -6.24 18.90
N GLU A 214 -12.29 -7.15 17.92
CA GLU A 214 -11.66 -8.46 18.04
C GLU A 214 -10.20 -8.41 17.59
N ALA A 215 -9.91 -7.63 16.52
CA ALA A 215 -8.58 -7.47 15.96
C ALA A 215 -7.56 -6.92 16.99
N ARG A 216 -7.97 -6.02 17.89
CA ARG A 216 -7.11 -5.53 18.97
C ARG A 216 -6.68 -6.62 19.97
N VAL A 217 -7.53 -7.63 20.20
CA VAL A 217 -7.21 -8.79 21.04
C VAL A 217 -6.26 -9.74 20.30
N MET A 218 -6.48 -9.93 18.99
CA MET A 218 -5.54 -10.67 18.14
C MET A 218 -4.15 -10.02 18.13
N ALA A 219 -4.10 -8.70 17.93
CA ALA A 219 -2.86 -7.92 17.95
C ALA A 219 -2.11 -8.07 19.28
N LEU A 220 -2.83 -8.07 20.42
CA LEU A 220 -2.23 -8.32 21.73
C LEU A 220 -1.64 -9.73 21.84
N ALA A 221 -2.35 -10.75 21.33
CA ALA A 221 -1.85 -12.12 21.31
C ALA A 221 -0.59 -12.24 20.44
N PHE A 222 -0.58 -11.63 19.25
CA PHE A 222 0.57 -11.63 18.36
C PHE A 222 1.79 -10.91 18.95
N ALA A 223 1.58 -9.74 19.56
CA ALA A 223 2.64 -9.02 20.23
C ALA A 223 3.28 -9.85 21.36
N ARG A 224 2.47 -10.51 22.18
CA ARG A 224 2.94 -11.41 23.25
C ARG A 224 3.64 -12.66 22.70
N ALA A 225 3.32 -13.10 21.49
CA ALA A 225 3.98 -14.20 20.80
C ALA A 225 5.34 -13.83 20.20
N GLY A 226 5.78 -12.57 20.31
CA GLY A 226 7.10 -12.12 19.86
C GLY A 226 7.12 -11.46 18.48
N ILE A 227 6.02 -10.80 18.10
CA ILE A 227 5.97 -9.94 16.91
C ILE A 227 6.57 -8.57 17.23
N ASP A 228 7.47 -8.13 16.36
CA ASP A 228 8.29 -6.93 16.53
C ASP A 228 7.63 -5.66 16.00
N TYR A 229 6.69 -5.78 15.06
CA TYR A 229 5.79 -4.69 14.65
C TYR A 229 4.50 -5.23 14.02
N ILE A 230 3.42 -4.46 14.11
CA ILE A 230 2.10 -4.82 13.59
C ILE A 230 1.68 -3.84 12.50
N SER A 231 1.53 -4.35 11.28
CA SER A 231 0.99 -3.64 10.12
C SER A 231 -0.50 -3.91 9.97
N VAL A 232 -1.31 -2.85 9.97
CA VAL A 232 -2.77 -2.97 9.95
C VAL A 232 -3.31 -2.65 8.55
N SER A 233 -4.04 -3.61 7.98
CA SER A 233 -4.80 -3.48 6.74
C SER A 233 -6.31 -3.53 7.02
N ALA A 234 -7.12 -3.56 5.98
CA ALA A 234 -8.55 -3.85 6.08
C ALA A 234 -9.05 -4.49 4.78
N GLY A 235 -10.04 -5.37 4.88
CA GLY A 235 -10.76 -5.92 3.73
C GLY A 235 -9.92 -6.82 2.81
N GLY A 236 -10.31 -6.90 1.53
CA GLY A 236 -9.67 -7.76 0.53
C GLY A 236 -10.04 -9.24 0.69
N LYS A 237 -11.33 -9.57 0.74
CA LYS A 237 -11.86 -10.90 1.05
C LYS A 237 -12.48 -11.57 -0.18
N PHE A 238 -12.49 -12.91 -0.20
CA PHE A 238 -13.23 -13.65 -1.23
C PHE A 238 -14.73 -13.70 -0.95
N GLU A 239 -15.14 -13.47 0.31
CA GLU A 239 -16.51 -13.63 0.79
C GLU A 239 -17.51 -12.63 0.20
N ASP A 240 -17.03 -11.48 -0.30
CA ASP A 240 -17.84 -10.47 -1.01
C ASP A 240 -17.28 -10.12 -2.40
N ALA A 241 -16.28 -10.88 -2.87
CA ALA A 241 -15.70 -10.66 -4.18
C ALA A 241 -16.75 -10.87 -5.29
N VAL A 242 -16.69 -10.02 -6.31
CA VAL A 242 -17.59 -10.03 -7.46
C VAL A 242 -17.05 -11.02 -8.51
N PRO A 243 -17.76 -12.13 -8.81
CA PRO A 243 -17.32 -13.08 -9.82
C PRO A 243 -17.34 -12.47 -11.22
N LYS A 244 -16.39 -12.88 -12.06
CA LYS A 244 -16.34 -12.55 -13.48
C LYS A 244 -16.22 -13.84 -14.28
N GLU A 245 -17.09 -14.03 -15.26
CA GLU A 245 -17.10 -15.24 -16.07
C GLU A 245 -15.74 -15.44 -16.78
N GLY A 246 -15.22 -16.66 -16.73
CA GLY A 246 -13.93 -17.03 -17.33
C GLY A 246 -12.68 -16.51 -16.58
N GLN A 247 -12.84 -15.82 -15.45
CA GLN A 247 -11.73 -15.31 -14.65
C GLN A 247 -11.73 -15.92 -13.24
N PRO A 248 -10.55 -16.17 -12.64
CA PRO A 248 -10.50 -16.55 -11.24
C PRO A 248 -11.04 -15.42 -10.36
N LEU A 249 -11.64 -15.77 -9.23
CA LEU A 249 -12.16 -14.80 -8.27
C LEU A 249 -11.03 -13.88 -7.78
N TYR A 250 -11.31 -12.58 -7.69
CA TYR A 250 -10.33 -11.58 -7.27
C TYR A 250 -10.76 -10.92 -5.96
N PRO A 251 -9.98 -11.06 -4.87
CA PRO A 251 -10.43 -10.72 -3.52
C PRO A 251 -10.50 -9.21 -3.26
N TYR A 252 -9.97 -8.39 -4.17
CA TYR A 252 -10.04 -6.94 -4.06
C TYR A 252 -11.15 -6.32 -4.93
N THR A 253 -12.19 -7.10 -5.21
CA THR A 253 -13.50 -6.60 -5.67
C THR A 253 -14.48 -6.57 -4.49
N GLY A 254 -15.68 -6.03 -4.68
CA GLY A 254 -16.65 -5.88 -3.59
C GLY A 254 -16.31 -4.76 -2.62
N TYR A 255 -17.07 -4.67 -1.52
CA TYR A 255 -16.90 -3.63 -0.51
C TYR A 255 -15.57 -3.79 0.24
N SER A 256 -15.20 -5.01 0.60
CA SER A 256 -13.95 -5.29 1.28
C SER A 256 -12.75 -4.91 0.40
N GLY A 257 -12.83 -5.08 -0.91
CA GLY A 257 -11.82 -4.62 -1.87
C GLY A 257 -11.67 -3.10 -1.91
N ASP A 258 -12.78 -2.37 -1.87
CA ASP A 258 -12.77 -0.91 -1.81
C ASP A 258 -12.21 -0.40 -0.48
N ARG A 259 -12.50 -1.10 0.64
CA ARG A 259 -11.90 -0.82 1.95
C ARG A 259 -10.40 -1.07 1.98
N CYS A 260 -9.91 -2.10 1.29
CA CYS A 260 -8.49 -2.40 1.16
C CYS A 260 -7.75 -1.34 0.32
N MET A 261 -8.37 -0.88 -0.77
CA MET A 261 -7.78 0.06 -1.72
C MET A 261 -8.69 1.27 -1.95
N PRO A 262 -8.88 2.15 -0.93
CA PRO A 262 -9.83 3.25 -0.99
C PRO A 262 -9.50 4.21 -2.14
N SER A 263 -10.48 4.46 -3.02
CA SER A 263 -10.39 5.39 -4.16
C SER A 263 -10.38 6.86 -3.72
N ALA A 264 -10.37 7.77 -4.69
CA ALA A 264 -10.43 9.21 -4.47
C ALA A 264 -11.66 9.67 -3.65
N HIS A 265 -12.77 8.92 -3.68
CA HIS A 265 -14.02 9.27 -2.98
C HIS A 265 -13.97 9.05 -1.46
N TYR A 266 -13.00 8.29 -0.96
CA TYR A 266 -12.82 8.10 0.47
C TYR A 266 -12.02 9.26 1.08
N PRO A 267 -12.25 9.64 2.35
CA PRO A 267 -11.44 10.68 2.98
C PRO A 267 -9.99 10.25 3.18
N ASP A 268 -9.06 11.20 3.26
CA ASP A 268 -7.67 10.89 3.64
C ASP A 268 -7.63 10.29 5.06
N GLY A 269 -6.74 9.33 5.29
CA GLY A 269 -6.67 8.58 6.55
C GLY A 269 -7.85 7.63 6.81
N PHE A 270 -8.57 7.20 5.77
CA PHE A 270 -9.82 6.45 5.91
C PHE A 270 -9.77 5.23 6.85
N ASN A 271 -8.68 4.45 6.84
CA ASN A 271 -8.53 3.28 7.73
C ASN A 271 -7.72 3.58 9.02
N ARG A 272 -7.23 4.82 9.20
CA ARG A 272 -6.46 5.27 10.39
C ARG A 272 -7.14 4.91 11.73
N PRO A 273 -8.47 5.07 11.91
CA PRO A 273 -9.11 4.75 13.18
C PRO A 273 -8.93 3.28 13.62
N ILE A 274 -8.77 2.36 12.67
CA ILE A 274 -8.62 0.92 12.94
C ILE A 274 -7.27 0.66 13.64
N SER A 275 -6.17 1.16 13.07
CA SER A 275 -4.84 1.05 13.68
C SER A 275 -4.73 1.82 15.00
N ALA A 276 -5.41 2.97 15.12
CA ALA A 276 -5.44 3.76 16.35
C ALA A 276 -6.10 3.00 17.51
N GLU A 277 -7.21 2.29 17.26
CA GLU A 277 -7.85 1.40 18.24
C GLU A 277 -6.89 0.30 18.72
N ILE A 278 -6.22 -0.36 17.78
CA ILE A 278 -5.26 -1.42 18.09
C ILE A 278 -4.10 -0.86 18.94
N LYS A 279 -3.50 0.27 18.53
CA LYS A 279 -2.40 0.91 19.26
C LYS A 279 -2.81 1.28 20.69
N ARG A 280 -3.97 1.91 20.86
CA ARG A 280 -4.50 2.27 22.18
C ARG A 280 -4.74 1.05 23.07
N TYR A 281 -5.27 -0.05 22.50
CA TYR A 281 -5.49 -1.28 23.25
C TYR A 281 -4.18 -1.95 23.69
N LEU A 282 -3.15 -1.98 22.83
CA LEU A 282 -1.84 -2.51 23.19
C LEU A 282 -1.21 -1.70 24.35
N VAL A 283 -1.23 -0.37 24.26
CA VAL A 283 -0.72 0.52 25.32
C VAL A 283 -1.47 0.32 26.62
N ALA A 284 -2.80 0.21 26.59
CA ALA A 284 -3.62 -0.07 27.78
C ALA A 284 -3.29 -1.42 28.44
N ASN A 285 -2.67 -2.35 27.71
CA ASN A 285 -2.21 -3.65 28.19
C ASN A 285 -0.69 -3.70 28.45
N SER A 286 -0.03 -2.54 28.55
CA SER A 286 1.42 -2.41 28.78
C SER A 286 2.27 -3.10 27.70
N VAL A 287 1.78 -3.13 26.46
CA VAL A 287 2.50 -3.66 25.30
C VAL A 287 2.88 -2.51 24.37
N THR A 288 4.16 -2.42 24.04
CA THR A 288 4.74 -1.31 23.28
C THR A 288 5.10 -1.66 21.84
N THR A 289 4.71 -2.84 21.35
CA THR A 289 4.95 -3.28 19.97
C THR A 289 4.51 -2.19 18.99
N PRO A 290 5.41 -1.69 18.12
CA PRO A 290 5.10 -0.65 17.14
C PRO A 290 3.95 -1.03 16.21
N VAL A 291 3.06 -0.07 15.95
CA VAL A 291 1.93 -0.22 15.04
C VAL A 291 2.13 0.66 13.81
N LEU A 292 1.94 0.07 12.63
CA LEU A 292 1.92 0.76 11.34
C LEU A 292 0.48 1.03 10.91
N SER A 293 0.20 2.30 10.64
CA SER A 293 -1.08 2.77 10.09
C SER A 293 -0.98 2.93 8.57
N ALA A 294 -1.93 2.34 7.84
CA ALA A 294 -2.09 2.48 6.41
C ALA A 294 -3.56 2.73 6.05
N GLY A 295 -3.82 3.39 4.92
CA GLY A 295 -5.18 3.66 4.45
C GLY A 295 -5.39 5.11 4.05
N LYS A 296 -4.98 5.43 2.81
CA LYS A 296 -5.09 6.78 2.20
C LYS A 296 -4.35 7.88 2.99
N ILE A 297 -3.15 7.59 3.46
CA ILE A 297 -2.24 8.57 4.07
C ILE A 297 -1.26 9.04 2.99
N ASN A 298 -1.39 10.28 2.52
CA ASN A 298 -0.68 10.83 1.36
C ASN A 298 0.03 12.16 1.61
N THR A 299 -0.29 12.88 2.69
CA THR A 299 0.28 14.19 2.99
C THR A 299 1.24 14.15 4.17
N PRO A 300 2.30 14.98 4.16
CA PRO A 300 3.21 15.13 5.30
C PRO A 300 2.48 15.50 6.59
N GLU A 301 1.49 16.38 6.50
CA GLU A 301 0.71 16.88 7.63
C GLU A 301 -0.08 15.76 8.30
N LEU A 302 -0.76 14.92 7.52
CA LEU A 302 -1.53 13.79 8.07
C LEU A 302 -0.59 12.73 8.66
N ALA A 303 0.50 12.41 7.96
CA ALA A 303 1.50 11.45 8.44
C ALA A 303 2.13 11.90 9.76
N GLU A 304 2.54 13.17 9.86
CA GLU A 304 3.11 13.74 11.07
C GLU A 304 2.08 13.80 12.20
N HIS A 305 0.84 14.21 11.90
CA HIS A 305 -0.24 14.25 12.89
C HIS A 305 -0.46 12.88 13.55
N ILE A 306 -0.58 11.81 12.75
CA ILE A 306 -0.77 10.42 13.25
C ILE A 306 0.35 10.02 14.22
N LEU A 307 1.59 10.38 13.90
CA LEU A 307 2.74 10.05 14.74
C LEU A 307 2.76 10.90 16.02
N GLN A 308 2.47 12.20 15.92
CA GLN A 308 2.48 13.13 17.04
C GLN A 308 1.37 12.81 18.06
N THR A 309 0.18 12.43 17.59
CA THR A 309 -0.94 12.02 18.45
C THR A 309 -0.80 10.62 19.02
N GLY A 310 0.21 9.85 18.58
CA GLY A 310 0.45 8.49 19.07
C GLY A 310 -0.55 7.46 18.54
N GLU A 311 -1.28 7.77 17.47
CA GLU A 311 -2.21 6.84 16.82
C GLU A 311 -1.50 5.68 16.12
N ALA A 312 -0.23 5.87 15.72
CA ALA A 312 0.66 4.85 15.21
C ALA A 312 2.13 5.24 15.44
N ASP A 313 3.05 4.29 15.22
CA ASP A 313 4.50 4.50 15.33
C ASP A 313 5.20 4.54 13.96
N LEU A 314 4.52 4.01 12.93
CA LEU A 314 4.98 3.88 11.54
C LEU A 314 3.85 4.28 10.58
N ILE A 315 4.21 4.84 9.43
CA ILE A 315 3.28 5.27 8.38
C ILE A 315 3.48 4.43 7.12
N GLY A 316 2.45 3.67 6.77
CA GLY A 316 2.41 2.85 5.56
C GLY A 316 1.93 3.64 4.35
N MET A 317 2.80 3.83 3.35
CA MET A 317 2.50 4.52 2.10
C MET A 317 2.72 3.60 0.89
N ALA A 318 1.66 2.95 0.42
CA ALA A 318 1.71 2.11 -0.79
C ALA A 318 1.64 2.99 -2.07
N ARG A 319 0.42 3.39 -2.46
CA ARG A 319 0.15 4.19 -3.66
C ARG A 319 0.83 5.58 -3.70
N PRO A 320 1.04 6.29 -2.57
CA PRO A 320 1.82 7.53 -2.58
C PRO A 320 3.26 7.31 -3.02
N LEU A 321 3.96 6.30 -2.48
CA LEU A 321 5.33 5.97 -2.90
C LEU A 321 5.37 5.40 -4.31
N LEU A 322 4.32 4.68 -4.76
CA LEU A 322 4.21 4.30 -6.16
C LEU A 322 4.11 5.53 -7.09
N ALA A 323 3.38 6.57 -6.68
CA ALA A 323 3.28 7.79 -7.48
C ALA A 323 4.60 8.58 -7.47
N ASP A 324 5.20 8.74 -6.29
CA ASP A 324 6.43 9.48 -6.07
C ASP A 324 7.34 8.76 -5.07
N PRO A 325 8.31 7.96 -5.55
CA PRO A 325 9.24 7.29 -4.64
C PRO A 325 10.18 8.27 -3.92
N ASP A 326 10.37 9.50 -4.41
CA ASP A 326 11.20 10.52 -3.76
C ASP A 326 10.46 11.32 -2.69
N TRP A 327 9.20 10.95 -2.41
CA TRP A 327 8.39 11.56 -1.35
C TRP A 327 9.16 11.74 -0.04
N PRO A 328 9.91 10.75 0.50
CA PRO A 328 10.62 10.95 1.77
C PRO A 328 11.67 12.06 1.69
N LYS A 329 12.46 12.11 0.61
CA LYS A 329 13.49 13.13 0.39
C LYS A 329 12.90 14.52 0.27
N LYS A 330 11.90 14.68 -0.59
CA LYS A 330 11.21 15.97 -0.81
C LYS A 330 10.63 16.49 0.49
N VAL A 331 9.96 15.63 1.26
CA VAL A 331 9.34 16.02 2.53
C VAL A 331 10.38 16.36 3.59
N LYS A 332 11.47 15.59 3.68
CA LYS A 332 12.59 15.87 4.60
C LYS A 332 13.26 17.21 4.30
N ASN A 333 13.35 17.59 3.04
CA ASN A 333 13.98 18.83 2.58
C ASN A 333 13.03 20.05 2.63
N GLY A 334 11.79 19.89 3.09
CA GLY A 334 10.79 20.97 3.09
C GLY A 334 10.21 21.28 1.71
N GLU A 335 10.50 20.46 0.69
CA GLU A 335 10.01 20.60 -0.68
C GLU A 335 8.62 19.94 -0.85
N TRP A 336 7.70 20.22 0.07
CA TRP A 336 6.40 19.53 0.13
C TRP A 336 5.53 19.83 -1.10
N ASP A 337 5.62 21.07 -1.61
CA ASP A 337 4.98 21.46 -2.86
C ASP A 337 5.51 20.64 -4.04
N LYS A 338 6.70 20.02 -3.96
CA LYS A 338 7.25 19.18 -5.04
C LYS A 338 6.78 17.72 -5.05
N VAL A 339 6.01 17.28 -4.05
CA VAL A 339 5.54 15.90 -3.95
C VAL A 339 4.50 15.60 -5.03
N ILE A 340 4.74 14.62 -5.91
CA ILE A 340 3.73 14.16 -6.87
C ILE A 340 2.70 13.31 -6.13
N ARG A 341 1.57 13.95 -5.79
CA ARG A 341 0.53 13.33 -4.97
C ARG A 341 -0.30 12.34 -5.78
N CYS A 342 -0.38 11.09 -5.32
CA CYS A 342 -1.32 10.09 -5.85
C CYS A 342 -2.75 10.67 -5.93
N CYS A 343 -3.39 10.56 -7.10
CA CYS A 343 -4.78 10.99 -7.31
C CYS A 343 -5.81 9.92 -6.96
N TYR A 344 -5.37 8.74 -6.49
CA TYR A 344 -6.26 7.63 -6.11
C TYR A 344 -7.24 7.19 -7.21
N ALA A 345 -6.85 7.35 -8.48
CA ALA A 345 -7.60 6.90 -9.65
C ALA A 345 -7.78 5.37 -9.72
N ASN A 346 -7.09 4.60 -8.86
CA ASN A 346 -7.15 3.15 -8.78
C ASN A 346 -6.84 2.40 -10.10
N VAL A 347 -6.18 3.04 -11.06
CA VAL A 347 -5.66 2.35 -12.27
C VAL A 347 -4.67 1.26 -11.89
N CYS A 348 -3.82 1.49 -10.87
CA CYS A 348 -2.91 0.45 -10.36
C CYS A 348 -3.67 -0.79 -9.86
N LYS A 349 -4.79 -0.62 -9.14
CA LYS A 349 -5.69 -1.70 -8.72
C LYS A 349 -6.33 -2.38 -9.92
N SER A 350 -6.82 -1.60 -10.89
CA SER A 350 -7.46 -2.14 -12.10
C SER A 350 -6.47 -2.97 -12.93
N LEU A 351 -5.21 -2.57 -13.02
CA LEU A 351 -4.18 -3.34 -13.71
C LEU A 351 -3.95 -4.69 -13.03
N ASP A 352 -3.82 -4.70 -11.69
CA ASP A 352 -3.65 -5.93 -10.92
C ASP A 352 -4.86 -6.86 -11.05
N GLU A 353 -6.08 -6.31 -10.95
CA GLU A 353 -7.34 -7.04 -11.14
C GLU A 353 -7.44 -7.70 -12.53
N ASN A 354 -6.87 -7.07 -13.55
CA ASN A 354 -6.89 -7.55 -14.93
C ASN A 354 -5.61 -8.28 -15.34
N PHE A 355 -4.81 -8.75 -14.37
CA PHE A 355 -3.60 -9.55 -14.64
C PHE A 355 -2.55 -8.83 -15.49
N ARG A 356 -2.45 -7.49 -15.38
CA ARG A 356 -1.49 -6.67 -16.13
C ARG A 356 -0.41 -6.09 -15.22
N LYS A 357 0.78 -5.82 -15.78
CA LYS A 357 1.87 -5.12 -15.09
C LYS A 357 1.35 -3.83 -14.44
N VAL A 358 1.56 -3.69 -13.13
CA VAL A 358 1.06 -2.57 -12.33
C VAL A 358 1.98 -1.35 -12.50
N ARG A 359 1.37 -0.24 -12.91
CA ARG A 359 2.00 1.08 -13.04
C ARG A 359 1.12 2.16 -12.44
N CYS A 360 1.72 3.29 -12.07
CA CYS A 360 0.95 4.48 -11.69
C CYS A 360 0.22 5.07 -12.91
N PHE A 361 -0.97 5.63 -12.67
CA PHE A 361 -1.71 6.38 -13.68
C PHE A 361 -0.97 7.64 -14.16
N LEU A 362 -0.20 8.25 -13.26
CA LEU A 362 0.49 9.51 -13.52
C LEU A 362 1.79 9.32 -14.31
N TRP A 363 2.31 8.10 -14.41
CA TRP A 363 3.57 7.85 -15.11
C TRP A 363 3.42 8.02 -16.62
N PRO A 364 4.53 8.32 -17.34
CA PRO A 364 4.49 8.41 -18.79
C PRO A 364 4.02 7.07 -19.39
N LYS A 365 3.32 7.15 -20.52
CA LYS A 365 2.76 5.95 -21.17
C LYS A 365 3.88 4.93 -21.46
N GLY A 366 3.71 3.72 -20.95
CA GLY A 366 4.66 2.62 -21.15
C GLY A 366 5.72 2.47 -20.06
N ALA A 367 5.87 3.46 -19.18
CA ALA A 367 6.81 3.36 -18.06
C ALA A 367 6.45 2.21 -17.11
N LEU A 368 7.46 1.43 -16.75
CA LEU A 368 7.36 0.35 -15.75
C LEU A 368 7.87 0.77 -14.37
N GLN A 369 8.62 1.88 -14.30
CA GLN A 369 9.15 2.47 -13.07
C GLN A 369 8.77 3.95 -13.01
N ALA A 370 8.79 4.53 -11.82
CA ALA A 370 8.64 5.97 -11.68
C ALA A 370 9.81 6.66 -12.39
N PRO A 371 9.56 7.66 -13.25
CA PRO A 371 10.63 8.42 -13.87
C PRO A 371 11.48 9.14 -12.81
N GLU A 372 12.72 9.42 -13.17
CA GLU A 372 13.66 10.24 -12.40
C GLU A 372 13.94 11.50 -13.23
N SER A 373 14.00 12.65 -12.57
CA SER A 373 14.41 13.92 -13.17
C SER A 373 15.15 14.75 -12.12
N SER A 374 16.17 15.48 -12.57
CA SER A 374 16.91 16.45 -11.76
C SER A 374 16.53 17.90 -12.06
N ASP A 375 15.46 18.09 -12.83
CA ASP A 375 15.00 19.40 -13.26
C ASP A 375 14.66 20.32 -12.09
N ARG A 376 14.89 21.61 -12.31
CA ARG A 376 14.60 22.69 -11.36
C ARG A 376 13.78 23.81 -11.98
N GLU A 377 13.63 23.84 -13.29
CA GLU A 377 12.82 24.84 -13.97
C GLU A 377 11.35 24.39 -13.91
N PRO A 378 10.42 25.23 -13.42
CA PRO A 378 9.02 24.88 -13.40
C PRO A 378 8.37 25.03 -14.77
N PRO A 379 7.29 24.28 -15.06
CA PRO A 379 6.49 24.52 -16.24
C PRO A 379 5.97 25.96 -16.32
N ALA A 380 5.92 26.51 -17.52
CA ALA A 380 5.45 27.86 -17.79
C ALA A 380 4.13 27.86 -18.58
N TRP A 381 3.23 28.75 -18.20
CA TRP A 381 2.05 29.04 -19.00
C TRP A 381 2.42 29.83 -20.27
N PRO A 382 1.59 29.78 -21.33
CA PRO A 382 1.70 30.69 -22.45
C PRO A 382 1.70 32.16 -22.01
N LYS A 383 2.17 33.06 -22.88
CA LYS A 383 2.28 34.51 -22.58
C LYS A 383 0.96 35.13 -22.12
N ASP A 384 -0.17 34.66 -22.65
CA ASP A 384 -1.52 35.13 -22.30
C ASP A 384 -2.12 34.38 -21.09
N GLY A 385 -1.32 33.53 -20.42
CA GLY A 385 -1.69 32.73 -19.27
C GLY A 385 -2.35 31.39 -19.63
N ALA A 386 -2.89 30.69 -18.61
CA ALA A 386 -3.53 29.40 -18.79
C ALA A 386 -4.93 29.49 -19.46
N ALA A 387 -5.55 30.68 -19.50
CA ALA A 387 -6.93 30.89 -19.97
C ALA A 387 -7.94 29.86 -19.40
N LEU A 388 -7.82 29.54 -18.10
CA LEU A 388 -8.71 28.59 -17.44
C LEU A 388 -10.15 29.08 -17.50
N ASN A 389 -11.05 28.24 -18.00
CA ASN A 389 -12.48 28.47 -18.05
C ASN A 389 -13.25 27.30 -17.44
N ALA A 390 -14.46 27.58 -16.97
CA ALA A 390 -15.37 26.62 -16.38
C ALA A 390 -16.77 26.79 -16.99
N ASP A 391 -17.37 25.71 -17.45
CA ASP A 391 -18.76 25.67 -17.91
C ASP A 391 -19.55 24.55 -17.23
N TRP A 392 -20.80 24.86 -16.83
CA TRP A 392 -21.71 23.84 -16.30
C TRP A 392 -22.49 23.20 -17.44
N LYS A 393 -22.45 21.86 -17.52
CA LYS A 393 -23.20 21.11 -18.52
C LYS A 393 -23.55 19.72 -18.02
N GLN A 394 -24.83 19.36 -18.07
CA GLN A 394 -25.33 18.01 -17.76
C GLN A 394 -24.91 17.53 -16.35
N GLY A 395 -25.04 18.39 -15.33
CA GLY A 395 -24.79 17.99 -13.94
C GLY A 395 -23.31 17.96 -13.54
N LYS A 396 -22.41 18.53 -14.35
CA LYS A 396 -20.97 18.59 -14.06
C LYS A 396 -20.36 19.91 -14.54
N ILE A 397 -19.28 20.33 -13.89
CA ILE A 397 -18.46 21.45 -14.34
C ILE A 397 -17.35 20.92 -15.23
N ARG A 398 -17.27 21.40 -16.47
CA ARG A 398 -16.14 21.17 -17.36
C ARG A 398 -15.14 22.32 -17.20
N LEU A 399 -13.90 21.98 -16.89
CA LEU A 399 -12.77 22.90 -16.87
C LEU A 399 -11.93 22.70 -18.14
N ASN A 400 -11.48 23.78 -18.77
CA ASN A 400 -10.51 23.73 -19.88
C ASN A 400 -9.44 24.82 -19.70
N TRP A 401 -8.21 24.53 -20.10
CA TRP A 401 -7.09 25.47 -20.07
C TRP A 401 -6.16 25.27 -21.28
N GLN A 402 -5.27 26.23 -21.51
CA GLN A 402 -4.15 26.11 -22.44
C GLN A 402 -3.05 25.24 -21.84
N SER A 403 -2.43 24.39 -22.65
CA SER A 403 -1.31 23.58 -22.20
C SER A 403 -0.12 24.45 -21.78
N ALA A 404 0.50 24.11 -20.65
CA ALA A 404 1.81 24.64 -20.28
C ALA A 404 2.91 24.02 -21.16
N SER A 405 4.09 24.64 -21.14
CA SER A 405 5.32 24.08 -21.70
C SER A 405 6.38 23.96 -20.61
N ASP A 406 7.36 23.10 -20.83
CA ASP A 406 8.43 22.80 -19.89
C ASP A 406 9.70 22.42 -20.69
N ASN A 407 10.88 22.63 -20.10
CA ASN A 407 12.16 22.28 -20.72
C ASN A 407 12.38 20.77 -20.84
N GLU A 408 11.77 19.96 -19.97
CA GLU A 408 11.66 18.52 -20.15
C GLU A 408 10.27 18.16 -20.69
N GLN A 409 9.29 18.05 -19.80
CA GLN A 409 7.91 17.72 -20.15
C GLN A 409 6.94 18.13 -19.04
N VAL A 410 5.78 18.62 -19.45
CA VAL A 410 4.64 18.77 -18.52
C VAL A 410 4.12 17.39 -18.17
N TYR A 411 4.35 16.99 -16.93
CA TYR A 411 4.02 15.68 -16.42
C TYR A 411 2.54 15.56 -16.02
N GLY A 412 1.95 16.65 -15.55
CA GLY A 412 0.52 16.74 -15.31
C GLY A 412 0.06 18.10 -14.82
N TYR A 413 -1.20 18.16 -14.42
CA TYR A 413 -1.85 19.34 -13.85
C TYR A 413 -2.54 18.97 -12.55
N ASP A 414 -2.24 19.70 -11.48
CA ASP A 414 -3.02 19.64 -10.25
C ASP A 414 -4.21 20.59 -10.37
N VAL A 415 -5.42 20.07 -10.11
CA VAL A 415 -6.66 20.85 -10.11
C VAL A 415 -7.04 21.14 -8.67
N TYR A 416 -7.24 22.43 -8.36
CA TYR A 416 -7.63 22.89 -7.03
C TYR A 416 -9.05 23.44 -7.07
N ARG A 417 -9.82 23.18 -6.02
CA ARG A 417 -11.19 23.66 -5.84
C ARG A 417 -11.35 24.27 -4.46
N ARG A 418 -12.13 25.36 -4.36
CA ARG A 418 -12.76 25.78 -3.10
C ARG A 418 -14.26 25.94 -3.28
N GLU A 419 -14.98 25.76 -2.19
CA GLU A 419 -16.44 25.87 -2.14
C GLU A 419 -16.84 27.15 -1.40
N GLY A 420 -17.85 27.84 -1.92
CA GLY A 420 -18.36 29.09 -1.36
C GLY A 420 -17.43 30.30 -1.55
N TYR A 421 -17.55 31.28 -0.66
CA TYR A 421 -16.86 32.58 -0.76
C TYR A 421 -15.62 32.71 0.13
N GLY A 422 -15.37 31.77 1.05
CA GLY A 422 -14.34 31.91 2.09
C GLY A 422 -13.56 30.63 2.46
N GLY A 423 -13.71 29.55 1.69
CA GLY A 423 -12.97 28.30 1.91
C GLY A 423 -11.53 28.33 1.39
N ASN A 424 -10.69 27.45 1.93
CA ASN A 424 -9.35 27.18 1.39
C ASN A 424 -9.45 26.33 0.13
N PHE A 425 -8.56 26.57 -0.83
CA PHE A 425 -8.39 25.68 -1.97
C PHE A 425 -7.83 24.34 -1.50
N VAL A 426 -8.50 23.26 -1.89
CA VAL A 426 -8.02 21.90 -1.71
C VAL A 426 -7.70 21.31 -3.07
N ARG A 427 -6.64 20.51 -3.13
CA ARG A 427 -6.31 19.76 -4.34
C ARG A 427 -7.38 18.69 -4.55
N LEU A 428 -8.12 18.81 -5.64
CA LEU A 428 -9.18 17.87 -6.01
C LEU A 428 -8.61 16.61 -6.66
N THR A 429 -7.69 16.77 -7.63
CA THR A 429 -7.09 15.65 -8.37
C THR A 429 -5.80 16.06 -9.09
N ALA A 430 -5.17 15.09 -9.79
CA ALA A 430 -4.21 15.34 -10.86
C ALA A 430 -4.71 14.81 -12.20
N VAL A 431 -4.40 15.54 -13.26
CA VAL A 431 -4.69 15.23 -14.66
C VAL A 431 -3.36 14.94 -15.37
N PRO A 432 -3.21 13.81 -16.10
CA PRO A 432 -1.97 13.51 -16.83
C PRO A 432 -1.59 14.58 -17.87
N GLY A 433 -0.29 14.73 -18.09
CA GLY A 433 0.25 15.55 -19.17
C GLY A 433 -0.32 15.15 -20.54
N GLY A 434 -0.56 16.15 -21.40
CA GLY A 434 -1.23 15.99 -22.69
C GLY A 434 -2.75 16.09 -22.65
N LEU A 435 -3.36 16.21 -21.47
CA LEU A 435 -4.76 16.58 -21.30
C LEU A 435 -4.86 17.98 -20.69
N SER A 436 -5.76 18.80 -21.23
CA SER A 436 -6.01 20.17 -20.74
C SER A 436 -7.49 20.42 -20.42
N THR A 437 -8.19 19.34 -20.05
CA THR A 437 -9.61 19.33 -19.69
C THR A 437 -9.83 18.45 -18.46
N PHE A 438 -10.75 18.86 -17.59
CA PHE A 438 -11.22 18.07 -16.44
C PHE A 438 -12.74 18.21 -16.26
N PHE A 439 -13.38 17.19 -15.71
CA PHE A 439 -14.80 17.22 -15.36
C PHE A 439 -14.97 17.02 -13.86
N ASP A 440 -15.51 18.04 -13.18
CA ASP A 440 -15.94 17.93 -11.80
C ASP A 440 -17.39 17.42 -11.74
N GLU A 441 -17.52 16.14 -11.42
CA GLU A 441 -18.79 15.43 -11.29
C GLU A 441 -19.36 15.49 -9.86
N GLN A 442 -18.70 16.18 -8.94
CA GLN A 442 -19.15 16.34 -7.55
C GLN A 442 -19.79 17.71 -7.29
N ALA A 443 -19.80 18.59 -8.29
CA ALA A 443 -20.43 19.89 -8.19
C ALA A 443 -21.97 19.79 -8.27
N VAL A 444 -22.65 20.62 -7.49
CA VAL A 444 -24.12 20.64 -7.36
C VAL A 444 -24.64 22.04 -7.69
N SER A 445 -25.82 22.10 -8.32
CA SER A 445 -26.49 23.36 -8.64
C SER A 445 -26.82 24.17 -7.37
N GLY A 446 -26.72 25.50 -7.47
CA GLY A 446 -26.95 26.43 -6.36
C GLY A 446 -25.74 26.62 -5.43
N CYS A 447 -24.62 25.91 -5.66
CA CYS A 447 -23.37 26.15 -4.96
C CYS A 447 -22.39 26.97 -5.83
N ARG A 448 -21.55 27.77 -5.20
CA ARG A 448 -20.45 28.47 -5.88
C ARG A 448 -19.16 27.69 -5.72
N TYR A 449 -18.46 27.48 -6.82
CA TYR A 449 -17.16 26.84 -6.87
C TYR A 449 -16.14 27.76 -7.50
N GLU A 450 -14.91 27.71 -7.01
CA GLU A 450 -13.78 28.35 -7.66
C GLU A 450 -12.66 27.35 -7.91
N TYR A 451 -11.97 27.51 -9.04
CA TYR A 451 -10.91 26.61 -9.49
C TYR A 451 -9.68 27.37 -9.92
N TYR A 452 -8.52 26.75 -9.70
CA TYR A 452 -7.29 27.05 -10.44
C TYR A 452 -6.56 25.74 -10.74
N VAL A 453 -5.62 25.81 -11.68
CA VAL A 453 -4.76 24.70 -12.05
C VAL A 453 -3.29 25.11 -11.92
N ARG A 454 -2.42 24.14 -11.58
CA ARG A 454 -0.96 24.28 -11.65
C ARG A 454 -0.39 23.12 -12.46
N ALA A 455 0.40 23.44 -13.48
CA ALA A 455 1.16 22.42 -14.20
C ALA A 455 2.32 21.95 -13.31
N TYR A 456 2.72 20.68 -13.46
CA TYR A 456 3.91 20.16 -12.81
C TYR A 456 4.70 19.23 -13.74
N ASP A 457 6.02 19.19 -13.56
CA ASP A 457 6.97 18.36 -14.32
C ASP A 457 7.26 17.01 -13.61
N ILE A 458 8.22 16.24 -14.13
CA ILE A 458 8.64 14.95 -13.55
C ILE A 458 9.30 15.12 -12.18
N ALA A 459 10.13 16.15 -12.00
CA ALA A 459 10.80 16.44 -10.73
C ALA A 459 9.79 16.90 -9.66
N GLY A 460 8.62 17.36 -10.09
CA GLY A 460 7.60 17.99 -9.28
C GLY A 460 7.81 19.51 -9.13
N ASN A 461 8.53 20.20 -10.00
CA ASN A 461 8.43 21.66 -10.01
C ASN A 461 7.03 22.04 -10.51
N ARG A 462 6.46 23.11 -9.94
CA ARG A 462 5.12 23.58 -10.26
C ARG A 462 5.18 24.95 -10.91
N SER A 463 4.32 25.15 -11.90
CA SER A 463 4.04 26.47 -12.44
C SER A 463 3.45 27.41 -11.37
N GLU A 464 3.43 28.70 -11.67
CA GLU A 464 2.49 29.63 -11.07
C GLU A 464 1.05 29.13 -11.24
N SER A 465 0.15 29.58 -10.36
CA SER A 465 -1.28 29.29 -10.50
C SER A 465 -1.84 29.89 -11.79
N SER A 466 -2.77 29.19 -12.44
CA SER A 466 -3.62 29.79 -13.46
C SER A 466 -4.42 30.97 -12.92
N ASN A 467 -5.11 31.69 -13.81
CA ASN A 467 -6.24 32.52 -13.40
C ASN A 467 -7.26 31.67 -12.61
N VAL A 468 -7.89 32.28 -11.60
CA VAL A 468 -9.00 31.66 -10.87
C VAL A 468 -10.28 31.84 -11.67
N VAL A 469 -11.06 30.78 -11.85
CA VAL A 469 -12.39 30.84 -12.45
C VAL A 469 -13.45 30.48 -11.41
N ALA A 470 -14.50 31.29 -11.33
CA ALA A 470 -15.68 31.03 -10.49
C ALA A 470 -16.83 30.54 -11.37
N VAL A 471 -17.60 29.58 -10.86
CA VAL A 471 -18.80 29.06 -11.52
C VAL A 471 -19.86 28.79 -10.47
N SER A 472 -21.11 29.11 -10.80
CA SER A 472 -22.29 28.86 -9.96
C SER A 472 -23.32 28.09 -10.79
N PRO A 473 -23.21 26.74 -10.80
CA PRO A 473 -24.09 25.82 -11.51
C PRO A 473 -25.60 25.98 -11.29
#